data_AF-A0A952Y2N3-F1
#
_entry.id   AF-A0A952Y2N3-F1
#
_cell.length_a   1.000
_cell.length_b   1.000
_cell.length_c   1.000
_cell.angle_alpha   90.00
_cell.angle_beta   90.00
_cell.angle_gamma   90.00
#
_symmetry.space_group_name_H-M   'P 1'
#
loop_
_entity.id
_entity.type
_entity.pdbx_description
1 polymer ?
#
loop_
_entity_poly.entity_id
_entity_poly.type
_entity_poly.pdbx_seq_one_letter_code
_entity_poly.pdbx_strand_id
1 'polypeptide(L)'
;MRMFAAGFALLVALVAAHPLAAHDITKGDLVISAPWSRATPAGAEVAAGYLVITNKGLSADRLVSLSTEISGQPEVHEMSNEGGVMKMRALKDGLAIPAGATVKLQPAGYHLMLMKLKKPLVAGQHYKATLVFEKAGPVEVDFEVRAMGAGQQKGHTGHNH
;
A
#
# COMPACT_ATOMS: atom_id res chain seq x y z
N MET A 1 -52.76 -18.92 -40.57
CA MET A 1 -52.96 -17.90 -39.53
C MET A 1 -52.20 -18.34 -38.27
N ARG A 2 -51.09 -17.65 -37.94
CA ARG A 2 -50.48 -17.40 -36.61
C ARG A 2 -50.20 -18.62 -35.70
N MET A 3 -48.94 -19.07 -35.57
CA MET A 3 -47.88 -18.63 -34.63
C MET A 3 -48.02 -19.21 -33.20
N PHE A 4 -46.86 -19.52 -32.58
CA PHE A 4 -46.49 -19.60 -31.14
C PHE A 4 -45.71 -20.90 -30.85
N ALA A 5 -44.59 -20.95 -30.14
CA ALA A 5 -43.58 -19.98 -29.69
C ALA A 5 -42.36 -20.80 -29.23
N ALA A 6 -41.14 -20.43 -29.63
CA ALA A 6 -39.92 -21.05 -29.11
C ALA A 6 -39.50 -20.33 -27.82
N GLY A 7 -39.50 -21.06 -26.70
CA GLY A 7 -39.00 -20.56 -25.42
C GLY A 7 -37.49 -20.71 -25.32
N PHE A 8 -36.77 -19.60 -25.39
CA PHE A 8 -35.32 -19.54 -25.16
C PHE A 8 -35.09 -19.32 -23.66
N ALA A 9 -34.63 -20.33 -22.94
CA ALA A 9 -34.29 -20.22 -21.52
C ALA A 9 -32.94 -19.50 -21.36
N LEU A 10 -32.98 -18.25 -20.91
CA LEU A 10 -31.80 -17.45 -20.59
C LEU A 10 -31.28 -17.87 -19.21
N LEU A 11 -30.20 -18.65 -19.18
CA LEU A 11 -29.44 -18.96 -17.97
C LEU A 11 -28.65 -17.69 -17.55
N VAL A 12 -29.17 -16.97 -16.57
CA VAL A 12 -28.45 -15.85 -15.93
C VAL A 12 -27.38 -16.46 -15.02
N ALA A 13 -26.13 -16.44 -15.48
CA ALA A 13 -24.98 -16.78 -14.65
C ALA A 13 -24.78 -15.66 -13.62
N LEU A 14 -25.15 -15.92 -12.37
CA LEU A 14 -24.88 -15.04 -11.23
C LEU A 14 -23.37 -15.07 -10.94
N VAL A 15 -22.62 -14.13 -11.51
CA VAL A 15 -21.22 -13.92 -11.15
C VAL A 15 -21.19 -13.35 -9.73
N ALA A 16 -20.93 -14.21 -8.74
CA ALA A 16 -20.67 -13.77 -7.38
C ALA A 16 -19.40 -12.92 -7.38
N ALA A 17 -19.56 -11.60 -7.20
CA ALA A 17 -18.46 -10.67 -6.94
C ALA A 17 -17.88 -11.01 -5.56
N HIS A 18 -16.85 -11.85 -5.54
CA HIS A 18 -16.10 -12.10 -4.32
C HIS A 18 -15.32 -10.82 -4.00
N PRO A 19 -15.42 -10.27 -2.77
CA PRO A 19 -14.51 -9.23 -2.35
C PRO A 19 -13.10 -9.82 -2.41
N LEU A 20 -12.22 -9.25 -3.26
CA LEU A 20 -10.79 -9.53 -3.20
C LEU A 20 -10.31 -9.01 -1.84
N ALA A 21 -10.28 -9.89 -0.83
CA ALA A 21 -9.44 -9.65 0.32
C ALA A 21 -8.01 -9.53 -0.20
N ALA A 22 -7.30 -8.45 0.17
CA ALA A 22 -5.90 -8.28 -0.19
C ALA A 22 -5.12 -9.51 0.31
N HIS A 23 -4.76 -10.40 -0.60
CA HIS A 23 -4.03 -11.62 -0.27
C HIS A 23 -2.61 -11.27 0.15
N ASP A 24 -2.11 -11.95 1.18
CA ASP A 24 -0.71 -11.86 1.56
C ASP A 24 0.18 -12.33 0.40
N ILE A 25 1.20 -11.54 0.09
CA ILE A 25 2.17 -11.81 -0.97
C ILE A 25 3.39 -12.45 -0.32
N THR A 26 3.73 -13.67 -0.71
CA THR A 26 4.90 -14.39 -0.19
C THR A 26 6.03 -14.42 -1.24
N LYS A 27 7.24 -14.04 -0.84
CA LYS A 27 8.46 -14.17 -1.64
C LYS A 27 9.57 -14.75 -0.76
N GLY A 28 9.90 -16.02 -0.98
CA GLY A 28 10.79 -16.75 -0.07
C GLY A 28 10.22 -16.70 1.34
N ASP A 29 11.01 -16.23 2.30
CA ASP A 29 10.61 -16.09 3.70
C ASP A 29 9.88 -14.77 4.04
N LEU A 30 9.78 -13.85 3.06
CA LEU A 30 9.09 -12.58 3.27
C LEU A 30 7.59 -12.72 2.99
N VAL A 31 6.78 -12.23 3.93
CA VAL A 31 5.32 -12.10 3.80
C VAL A 31 4.97 -10.61 3.85
N ILE A 32 4.36 -10.13 2.77
CA ILE A 32 3.90 -8.75 2.61
C ILE A 32 2.38 -8.75 2.69
N SER A 33 1.83 -7.95 3.59
CA SER A 33 0.39 -7.96 3.89
C SER A 33 -0.16 -6.55 4.04
N ALA A 34 -1.48 -6.44 3.86
CA ALA A 34 -2.25 -5.22 3.97
C ALA A 34 -1.62 -3.99 3.27
N PRO A 35 -1.27 -4.06 1.98
CA PRO A 35 -0.80 -2.89 1.22
C PRO A 35 -1.94 -1.89 0.97
N TRP A 36 -1.74 -0.64 1.37
CA TRP A 36 -2.72 0.43 1.14
C TRP A 36 -2.09 1.82 1.06
N SER A 37 -2.81 2.79 0.50
CA SER A 37 -2.46 4.20 0.54
C SER A 37 -3.70 5.06 0.80
N ARG A 38 -3.49 6.37 1.00
CA ARG A 38 -4.60 7.32 1.03
C ARG A 38 -4.88 7.83 -0.37
N ALA A 39 -6.16 8.05 -0.65
CA ALA A 39 -6.60 8.91 -1.73
C ALA A 39 -5.96 10.30 -1.59
N THR A 40 -5.77 10.98 -2.70
CA THR A 40 -5.20 12.32 -2.73
C THR A 40 -6.16 13.31 -3.41
N PRO A 41 -6.14 14.59 -3.01
CA PRO A 41 -6.87 15.62 -3.73
C PRO A 41 -6.28 15.82 -5.14
N ALA A 42 -7.07 16.42 -6.03
CA ALA A 42 -6.57 16.82 -7.34
C ALA A 42 -5.37 17.77 -7.20
N GLY A 43 -4.33 17.54 -8.01
CA GLY A 43 -3.09 18.35 -7.98
C GLY A 43 -2.10 17.98 -6.87
N ALA A 44 -2.37 16.96 -6.05
CA ALA A 44 -1.40 16.49 -5.06
C ALA A 44 -0.11 15.98 -5.73
N GLU A 45 1.04 16.46 -5.28
CA GLU A 45 2.35 16.02 -5.79
C GLU A 45 2.91 14.82 -5.04
N VAL A 46 2.34 14.50 -3.86
CA VAL A 46 2.84 13.47 -2.95
C VAL A 46 1.73 12.56 -2.41
N ALA A 47 2.07 11.29 -2.18
CA ALA A 47 1.27 10.33 -1.42
C ALA A 47 2.17 9.45 -0.54
N ALA A 48 1.56 8.72 0.38
CA ALA A 48 2.24 7.72 1.19
C ALA A 48 1.55 6.35 1.06
N GLY A 49 2.35 5.31 0.84
CA GLY A 49 1.96 3.91 0.87
C GLY A 49 2.38 3.22 2.17
N TYR A 50 1.58 2.26 2.60
CA TYR A 50 1.68 1.56 3.87
C TYR A 50 1.47 0.06 3.63
N LEU A 51 2.14 -0.76 4.43
CA LEU A 51 2.06 -2.22 4.37
C LEU A 51 2.73 -2.82 5.60
N VAL A 52 2.60 -4.13 5.77
CA VAL A 52 3.31 -4.89 6.80
C VAL A 52 4.21 -5.91 6.13
N ILE A 53 5.49 -5.92 6.50
CA ILE A 53 6.49 -6.88 6.01
C ILE A 53 6.91 -7.76 7.18
N THR A 54 6.71 -9.07 7.07
CA THR A 54 7.16 -10.07 8.04
C THR A 54 8.23 -10.95 7.42
N ASN A 55 9.41 -11.01 8.03
CA ASN A 55 10.47 -11.91 7.62
C ASN A 55 10.43 -13.16 8.52
N LYS A 56 10.01 -14.29 7.96
CA LYS A 56 9.94 -15.59 8.65
C LYS A 56 11.25 -16.38 8.58
N GLY A 57 12.27 -15.82 7.93
CA GLY A 57 13.54 -16.48 7.66
C GLY A 57 14.53 -16.33 8.79
N LEU A 58 15.66 -17.01 8.65
CA LEU A 58 16.77 -17.00 9.61
C LEU A 58 17.80 -15.90 9.33
N SER A 59 17.67 -15.20 8.21
CA SER A 59 18.57 -14.12 7.77
C SER A 59 17.80 -12.82 7.58
N ALA A 60 18.41 -11.70 7.96
CA ALA A 60 17.84 -10.37 7.68
C ALA A 60 17.80 -10.09 6.17
N ASP A 61 16.80 -9.33 5.73
CA ASP A 61 16.70 -8.74 4.40
C ASP A 61 16.56 -7.21 4.53
N ARG A 62 16.49 -6.50 3.42
CA ARG A 62 16.39 -5.04 3.38
C ARG A 62 15.59 -4.60 2.16
N LEU A 63 14.59 -3.76 2.37
CA LEU A 63 13.91 -3.06 1.30
C LEU A 63 14.79 -1.90 0.84
N VAL A 64 15.45 -2.06 -0.31
CA VAL A 64 16.45 -1.09 -0.81
C VAL A 64 15.86 -0.05 -1.73
N SER A 65 14.78 -0.37 -2.46
CA SER A 65 14.11 0.57 -3.34
C SER A 65 12.69 0.10 -3.67
N LEU A 66 11.95 0.98 -4.35
CA LEU A 66 10.67 0.64 -4.95
C LEU A 66 10.51 1.37 -6.29
N SER A 67 9.61 0.89 -7.13
CA SER A 67 9.20 1.57 -8.36
C SER A 67 7.70 1.43 -8.58
N THR A 68 7.10 2.40 -9.28
CA THR A 68 5.69 2.35 -9.67
C THR A 68 5.43 3.32 -10.81
N GLU A 69 4.43 3.05 -11.64
CA GLU A 69 4.07 3.93 -12.75
C GLU A 69 3.43 5.24 -12.29
N ILE A 70 2.84 5.29 -11.08
CA ILE A 70 2.08 6.45 -10.59
C ILE A 70 2.96 7.58 -10.04
N SER A 71 4.25 7.32 -9.80
CA SER A 71 5.20 8.20 -9.12
C SER A 71 6.48 8.34 -9.93
N GLY A 72 7.03 9.56 -9.99
CA GLY A 72 8.33 9.80 -10.61
C GLY A 72 9.52 9.55 -9.68
N GLN A 73 9.30 9.65 -8.36
CA GLN A 73 10.34 9.54 -7.34
C GLN A 73 9.80 8.84 -6.09
N PRO A 74 9.68 7.50 -6.12
CA PRO A 74 9.25 6.74 -4.96
C PRO A 74 10.45 6.40 -4.04
N GLU A 75 10.28 6.58 -2.73
CA GLU A 75 11.33 6.45 -1.72
C GLU A 75 10.80 5.77 -0.44
N VAL A 76 11.69 5.24 0.39
CA VAL A 76 11.32 4.73 1.72
C VAL A 76 11.71 5.77 2.77
N HIS A 77 10.75 6.16 3.61
CA HIS A 77 10.93 7.23 4.60
C HIS A 77 10.62 6.72 6.01
N GLU A 78 11.20 7.39 6.99
CA GLU A 78 10.88 7.25 8.41
C GLU A 78 10.37 8.58 8.95
N MET A 79 9.42 8.51 9.89
CA MET A 79 9.07 9.64 10.74
C MET A 79 9.64 9.42 12.14
N SER A 80 10.42 10.37 12.65
CA SER A 80 10.99 10.34 13.99
C SER A 80 10.66 11.61 14.76
N ASN A 81 10.55 11.50 16.09
CA ASN A 81 10.46 12.66 16.96
C ASN A 81 11.86 13.02 17.47
N GLU A 82 12.40 14.15 17.01
CA GLU A 82 13.67 14.67 17.49
C GLU A 82 13.41 15.95 18.30
N GLY A 83 13.35 15.81 19.63
CA GLY A 83 13.20 16.97 20.53
C GLY A 83 11.83 17.64 20.49
N GLY A 84 10.75 16.90 20.24
CA GLY A 84 9.39 17.42 20.10
C GLY A 84 9.02 17.82 18.67
N VAL A 85 9.97 17.73 17.73
CA VAL A 85 9.74 18.01 16.31
C VAL A 85 9.67 16.70 15.54
N MET A 86 8.53 16.46 14.88
CA MET A 86 8.39 15.35 13.94
C MET A 86 9.22 15.65 12.69
N LYS A 87 10.20 14.80 12.40
CA LYS A 87 11.04 14.87 11.20
C LYS A 87 10.73 13.69 10.31
N MET A 88 10.66 13.96 9.02
CA MET A 88 10.56 12.95 7.97
C MET A 88 11.90 12.85 7.26
N ARG A 89 12.42 11.63 7.10
CA ARG A 89 13.73 11.39 6.49
C ARG A 89 13.67 10.20 5.53
N ALA A 90 14.24 10.38 4.34
CA ALA A 90 14.49 9.29 3.40
C ALA A 90 15.58 8.33 3.93
N LEU A 91 15.31 7.03 3.87
CA LEU A 91 16.24 5.97 4.23
C LEU A 91 17.07 5.59 2.99
N LYS A 92 18.21 6.28 2.81
CA LYS A 92 19.09 6.08 1.63
C LYS A 92 19.66 4.66 1.55
N ASP A 93 19.94 4.06 2.70
CA ASP A 93 20.42 2.69 2.80
C ASP A 93 19.28 1.67 2.84
N GLY A 94 18.03 2.08 2.56
CA GLY A 94 16.85 1.23 2.64
C GLY A 94 16.40 0.89 4.07
N LEU A 95 15.32 0.11 4.16
CA LEU A 95 14.70 -0.31 5.42
C LEU A 95 15.07 -1.75 5.75
N ALA A 96 15.74 -1.96 6.89
CA ALA A 96 16.11 -3.28 7.35
C ALA A 96 14.87 -4.08 7.79
N ILE A 97 14.83 -5.36 7.40
CA ILE A 97 13.79 -6.33 7.78
C ILE A 97 14.49 -7.51 8.49
N PRO A 98 14.70 -7.42 9.82
CA PRO A 98 15.43 -8.43 10.57
C PRO A 98 14.79 -9.82 10.49
N ALA A 99 15.60 -10.88 10.62
CA ALA A 99 15.13 -12.26 10.71
C ALA A 99 14.11 -12.43 11.85
N GLY A 100 13.02 -13.14 11.60
CA GLY A 100 11.95 -13.38 12.58
C GLY A 100 11.15 -12.14 12.99
N ALA A 101 11.33 -10.99 12.34
CA ALA A 101 10.70 -9.74 12.73
C ALA A 101 9.60 -9.31 11.76
N THR A 102 8.68 -8.49 12.28
CA THR A 102 7.66 -7.77 11.51
C THR A 102 7.94 -6.28 11.55
N VAL A 103 8.09 -5.68 10.38
CA VAL A 103 8.24 -4.23 10.19
C VAL A 103 6.95 -3.67 9.61
N LYS A 104 6.39 -2.66 10.30
CA LYS A 104 5.14 -2.00 9.88
C LYS A 104 5.47 -0.66 9.24
N LEU A 105 5.05 -0.49 7.99
CA LEU A 105 4.99 0.80 7.33
C LEU A 105 3.59 1.37 7.55
N GLN A 106 3.48 2.38 8.41
CA GLN A 106 2.21 2.90 8.91
C GLN A 106 2.29 4.42 9.14
N PRO A 107 1.16 5.13 9.24
CA PRO A 107 1.15 6.55 9.58
C PRO A 107 1.99 6.85 10.83
N ALA A 108 2.75 7.95 10.77
CA ALA A 108 3.69 8.38 11.82
C ALA A 108 4.86 7.42 12.12
N GLY A 109 5.14 6.45 11.24
CA GLY A 109 6.35 5.61 11.30
C GLY A 109 7.01 5.50 9.93
N TYR A 110 7.50 4.31 9.58
CA TYR A 110 8.00 4.02 8.23
C TYR A 110 6.88 4.13 7.20
N HIS A 111 7.18 4.59 5.99
CA HIS A 111 6.22 4.66 4.89
C HIS A 111 6.92 4.73 3.54
N LEU A 112 6.19 4.35 2.49
CA LEU A 112 6.62 4.52 1.11
C LEU A 112 6.20 5.90 0.64
N MET A 113 7.13 6.83 0.51
CA MET A 113 6.87 8.18 0.03
C MET A 113 6.83 8.18 -1.49
N LEU A 114 5.72 8.61 -2.08
CA LEU A 114 5.51 8.68 -3.53
C LEU A 114 5.52 10.14 -3.96
N MET A 115 6.64 10.63 -4.49
CA MET A 115 6.79 12.01 -4.93
C MET A 115 6.67 12.14 -6.46
N LYS A 116 6.28 13.33 -6.92
CA LYS A 116 6.00 13.60 -8.33
C LYS A 116 4.91 12.65 -8.84
N LEU A 117 3.79 12.62 -8.13
CA LEU A 117 2.61 11.88 -8.55
C LEU A 117 2.18 12.34 -9.94
N LYS A 118 1.91 11.37 -10.82
CA LYS A 118 1.48 11.64 -12.21
C LYS A 118 -0.03 11.86 -12.33
N LYS A 119 -0.80 11.35 -11.35
CA LYS A 119 -2.25 11.42 -11.28
C LYS A 119 -2.71 11.28 -9.82
N PRO A 120 -3.88 11.85 -9.46
CA PRO A 120 -4.43 11.68 -8.12
C PRO A 120 -4.76 10.21 -7.84
N LEU A 121 -4.65 9.81 -6.57
CA LEU A 121 -5.09 8.50 -6.10
C LEU A 121 -6.55 8.60 -5.69
N VAL A 122 -7.40 7.77 -6.28
CA VAL A 122 -8.85 7.79 -6.07
C VAL A 122 -9.26 6.62 -5.18
N ALA A 123 -10.04 6.89 -4.14
CA ALA A 123 -10.50 5.86 -3.22
C ALA A 123 -11.23 4.71 -3.94
N GLY A 124 -10.97 3.47 -3.51
CA GLY A 124 -11.49 2.25 -4.12
C GLY A 124 -10.71 1.79 -5.36
N GLN A 125 -9.75 2.58 -5.86
CA GLN A 125 -8.84 2.13 -6.91
C GLN A 125 -7.63 1.40 -6.33
N HIS A 126 -6.89 0.76 -7.23
CA HIS A 126 -5.67 0.03 -6.92
C HIS A 126 -4.53 0.52 -7.82
N TYR A 127 -3.29 0.40 -7.33
CA TYR A 127 -2.10 0.59 -8.15
C TYR A 127 -1.00 -0.39 -7.73
N LYS A 128 -0.20 -0.79 -8.71
CA LYS A 128 0.94 -1.69 -8.48
C LYS A 128 2.20 -0.92 -8.17
N ALA A 129 3.01 -1.47 -7.26
CA ALA A 129 4.38 -1.05 -7.05
C ALA A 129 5.27 -2.29 -6.92
N THR A 130 6.50 -2.20 -7.42
CA THR A 130 7.52 -3.23 -7.24
C THR A 130 8.41 -2.83 -6.09
N LEU A 131 8.43 -3.63 -5.02
CA LEU A 131 9.34 -3.49 -3.90
C LEU A 131 10.59 -4.32 -4.18
N VAL A 132 11.78 -3.73 -4.06
CA VAL A 132 13.05 -4.41 -4.33
C VAL A 132 13.77 -4.69 -3.01
N PHE A 133 13.89 -5.97 -2.68
CA PHE A 133 14.64 -6.44 -1.53
C PHE A 133 16.06 -6.83 -1.92
N GLU A 134 17.02 -6.61 -1.03
CA GLU A 134 18.43 -6.90 -1.26
C GLU A 134 18.68 -8.40 -1.52
N LYS A 135 18.00 -9.29 -0.79
CA LYS A 135 18.16 -10.74 -0.93
C LYS A 135 17.00 -11.39 -1.67
N ALA A 136 15.76 -11.09 -1.30
CA ALA A 136 14.59 -11.69 -1.94
C ALA A 136 14.32 -11.17 -3.37
N GLY A 137 14.93 -10.05 -3.76
CA GLY A 137 14.77 -9.43 -5.07
C GLY A 137 13.42 -8.69 -5.23
N PRO A 138 12.94 -8.50 -6.47
CA PRO A 138 11.72 -7.74 -6.73
C PRO A 138 10.45 -8.51 -6.36
N VAL A 139 9.50 -7.80 -5.78
CA VAL A 139 8.16 -8.28 -5.42
C VAL A 139 7.13 -7.26 -5.88
N GLU A 140 6.21 -7.66 -6.75
CA GLU A 140 5.07 -6.83 -7.15
C GLU A 140 4.01 -6.84 -6.04
N VAL A 141 3.53 -5.66 -5.67
CA VAL A 141 2.56 -5.43 -4.61
C VAL A 141 1.44 -4.53 -5.14
N ASP A 142 0.20 -4.96 -4.94
CA ASP A 142 -0.99 -4.19 -5.32
C ASP A 142 -1.52 -3.41 -4.11
N PHE A 143 -1.59 -2.08 -4.22
CA PHE A 143 -2.00 -1.19 -3.13
C PHE A 143 -3.44 -0.74 -3.31
N GLU A 144 -4.27 -0.99 -2.29
CA GLU A 144 -5.61 -0.43 -2.19
C GLU A 144 -5.55 1.07 -1.84
N VAL A 145 -6.22 1.91 -2.62
CA VAL A 145 -6.38 3.32 -2.28
C VAL A 145 -7.59 3.50 -1.38
N ARG A 146 -7.36 3.85 -0.12
CA ARG A 146 -8.41 4.09 0.89
C ARG A 146 -8.79 5.56 0.97
N ALA A 147 -9.90 5.86 1.67
CA ALA A 147 -10.34 7.24 1.89
C ALA A 147 -9.22 8.13 2.49
N MET A 148 -9.24 9.43 2.19
CA MET A 148 -8.19 10.38 2.61
C MET A 148 -7.92 10.38 4.13
N GLY A 149 -8.94 10.13 4.95
CA GLY A 149 -8.82 10.08 6.42
C GLY A 149 -8.39 8.72 7.00
N ALA A 150 -8.06 7.73 6.17
CA ALA A 150 -7.71 6.40 6.64
C ALA A 150 -6.44 6.40 7.52
N GLY A 151 -6.48 5.69 8.65
CA GLY A 151 -5.34 5.57 9.57
C GLY A 151 -4.97 6.85 10.31
N GLN A 152 -5.87 7.85 10.40
CA GLN A 152 -5.70 8.96 11.35
C GLN A 152 -5.94 8.44 12.78
N GLN A 153 -4.99 8.67 13.69
CA GLN A 153 -5.28 8.54 15.12
C GLN A 153 -6.20 9.70 15.52
N LYS A 154 -7.33 9.40 16.17
CA LYS A 154 -8.19 10.43 16.77
C LYS A 154 -7.39 11.12 17.89
N GLY A 155 -6.73 12.24 17.57
CA GLY A 155 -6.18 13.13 18.58
C GLY A 155 -7.32 13.83 19.31
N HIS A 156 -7.44 13.62 20.62
CA HIS A 156 -8.28 14.44 21.49
C HIS A 156 -7.84 15.90 21.40
N THR A 157 -8.56 16.69 20.60
CA THR A 157 -8.48 18.14 20.59
C THR A 157 -9.50 18.65 21.61
N GLY A 158 -9.06 18.78 22.86
CA GLY A 158 -9.75 19.62 23.83
C GLY A 158 -9.54 21.09 23.44
N HIS A 159 -10.58 21.73 22.94
CA HIS A 159 -10.61 23.17 22.74
C HIS A 159 -10.73 23.85 24.11
N ASN A 160 -9.76 24.69 24.46
CA ASN A 160 -9.95 25.71 25.48
C ASN A 160 -9.20 26.99 25.07
N HIS A 161 -9.94 27.90 24.45
CA HIS A 161 -9.70 29.34 24.47
C HIS A 161 -11.04 30.05 24.55
#